data_AF-A0A3M1ZMM0-F1
#
_entry.id   AF-A0A3M1ZMM0-F1
#
_cell.length_a   1.000
_cell.length_b   1.000
_cell.length_c   1.000
_cell.angle_alpha   90.00
_cell.angle_beta   90.00
_cell.angle_gamma   90.00
#
_symmetry.space_group_name_H-M   'P 1'
#
loop_
_entity.id
_entity.type
_entity.pdbx_description
1 polymer ?
#
loop_
_entity_poly.entity_id
_entity_poly.type
_entity_poly.pdbx_seq_one_letter_code
_entity_poly.pdbx_strand_id
1 'polypeptide(L)'
;MTLLNHTLTETVIVVNADFWNSLPKDVQEALRKGARECTRTNREVNAKLHQKLPKLGISVDEYCKKNGIEVVDLTADERAAFRKAVEPIYAKYRPQIGGDFVDFLLGKVKEHQGK
;
A
#
# COMPACT_ATOMS: atom_id res chain seq x y z
N MET A 1 3.21 -19.01 -3.52
CA MET A 1 3.00 -17.59 -3.13
C MET A 1 2.85 -17.53 -1.63
N THR A 2 3.65 -16.73 -0.93
CA THR A 2 3.58 -16.61 0.54
C THR A 2 2.87 -15.31 0.93
N LEU A 3 1.81 -15.41 1.72
CA LEU A 3 1.00 -14.28 2.19
C LEU A 3 1.67 -13.55 3.37
N LEU A 4 2.83 -12.96 3.10
CA LEU A 4 3.68 -12.35 4.12
C LEU A 4 3.16 -10.98 4.58
N ASN A 5 2.50 -10.21 3.71
CA ASN A 5 1.99 -8.85 3.99
C ASN A 5 3.07 -7.92 4.58
N HIS A 6 4.30 -8.01 4.07
CA HIS A 6 5.47 -7.28 4.58
C HIS A 6 5.55 -5.82 4.12
N THR A 7 4.76 -5.43 3.12
CA THR A 7 4.77 -4.07 2.55
C THR A 7 3.35 -3.61 2.28
N LEU A 8 3.17 -2.29 2.34
CA LEU A 8 2.03 -1.60 1.77
C LEU A 8 2.53 -0.89 0.51
N THR A 9 1.89 -1.15 -0.63
CA THR A 9 2.25 -0.52 -1.91
C THR A 9 1.22 0.55 -2.26
N GLU A 10 1.63 1.80 -2.12
CA GLU A 10 0.81 2.96 -2.48
C GLU A 10 1.44 3.72 -3.64
N THR A 11 0.63 4.41 -4.43
CA THR A 11 1.09 5.30 -5.50
C THR A 11 0.62 6.72 -5.21
N VAL A 12 1.53 7.69 -5.39
CA VAL A 12 1.21 9.11 -5.29
C VAL A 12 0.83 9.66 -6.66
N ILE A 13 -0.24 10.44 -6.72
CA ILE A 13 -0.57 11.23 -7.91
C ILE A 13 0.27 12.51 -7.85
N VAL A 14 1.14 12.68 -8.83
CA VAL A 14 2.06 13.83 -8.94
C VAL A 14 1.84 14.55 -10.26
N VAL A 15 2.09 15.85 -10.24
CA VAL A 15 2.01 16.73 -11.41
C VAL A 15 3.19 17.70 -11.36
N ASN A 16 3.75 18.06 -12.51
CA ASN A 16 4.80 19.06 -12.59
C ASN A 16 4.31 20.40 -12.03
N ALA A 17 5.14 21.06 -11.22
CA ALA A 17 4.77 22.27 -10.50
C ALA A 17 4.52 23.47 -11.43
N ASP A 18 5.35 23.67 -12.45
CA ASP A 18 5.20 24.77 -13.41
C ASP A 18 3.93 24.61 -14.24
N PHE A 19 3.67 23.39 -14.72
CA PHE A 19 2.42 23.05 -15.37
C PHE A 19 1.24 23.33 -14.45
N TRP A 20 1.26 22.82 -13.21
CA TRP A 20 0.19 23.06 -12.25
C TRP A 20 -0.10 24.55 -12.02
N ASN A 21 0.96 25.34 -11.81
CA ASN A 21 0.86 26.78 -11.56
C ASN A 21 0.39 27.57 -12.78
N SER A 22 0.61 27.05 -14.00
CA SER A 22 0.09 27.65 -15.23
C SER A 22 -1.42 27.47 -15.42
N LEU A 23 -2.04 26.53 -14.71
CA LEU A 23 -3.46 26.22 -14.86
C LEU A 23 -4.36 27.25 -14.16
N PRO A 24 -5.50 27.61 -14.76
CA PRO A 24 -6.57 28.34 -14.09
C PRO A 24 -7.04 27.64 -12.80
N LYS A 25 -7.53 28.43 -11.83
CA LYS A 25 -7.92 27.92 -10.49
C LYS A 25 -9.04 26.88 -10.56
N ASP A 26 -10.04 27.09 -11.42
CA ASP A 26 -11.15 26.17 -11.64
C ASP A 26 -10.66 24.81 -12.19
N VAL A 27 -9.67 24.83 -13.08
CA VAL A 27 -9.03 23.60 -13.59
C VAL A 27 -8.24 22.89 -12.49
N GLN A 28 -7.48 23.63 -11.67
CA GLN A 28 -6.78 23.05 -10.52
C GLN A 28 -7.77 22.39 -9.53
N GLU A 29 -8.89 23.04 -9.24
CA GLU A 29 -9.94 22.49 -8.38
C GLU A 29 -10.56 21.22 -8.95
N ALA A 30 -10.87 21.21 -10.26
CA ALA A 30 -11.39 20.04 -10.96
C ALA A 30 -10.41 18.87 -10.91
N LEU A 31 -9.12 19.10 -11.17
CA LEU A 31 -8.08 18.07 -11.10
C LEU A 31 -7.91 17.53 -9.68
N ARG A 32 -7.92 18.40 -8.65
CA ARG A 32 -7.88 17.94 -7.25
C ARG A 32 -9.09 17.09 -6.88
N LYS A 33 -10.29 17.46 -7.35
CA LYS A 33 -11.50 16.66 -7.13
C LYS A 33 -11.38 15.30 -7.80
N GLY A 34 -10.97 15.26 -9.07
CA GLY A 34 -10.73 14.02 -9.81
C GLY A 34 -9.69 13.12 -9.15
N ALA A 35 -8.59 13.69 -8.64
CA ALA A 35 -7.57 12.94 -7.90
C ALA A 35 -8.14 12.29 -6.63
N ARG A 36 -8.95 13.01 -5.84
CA ARG A 36 -9.61 12.45 -4.65
C ARG A 36 -10.57 11.31 -4.99
N GLU A 37 -11.34 11.47 -6.06
CA GLU A 37 -12.27 10.46 -6.53
C GLU A 37 -11.54 9.21 -7.05
N CYS A 38 -10.46 9.40 -7.79
CA CYS A 38 -9.59 8.32 -8.25
C CYS A 38 -8.99 7.56 -7.06
N THR A 39 -8.44 8.26 -6.07
CA THR A 39 -7.90 7.64 -4.84
C THR A 39 -8.95 6.82 -4.10
N ARG A 40 -10.16 7.37 -3.91
CA ARG A 40 -11.26 6.63 -3.26
C ARG A 40 -11.62 5.38 -4.04
N THR A 41 -11.86 5.51 -5.34
CA THR A 41 -12.23 4.40 -6.23
C THR A 41 -11.14 3.32 -6.25
N ASN A 42 -9.88 3.72 -6.34
CA ASN A 42 -8.75 2.80 -6.34
C ASN A 42 -8.68 2.00 -5.04
N ARG A 43 -8.84 2.65 -3.87
CA ARG A 43 -8.87 1.96 -2.57
C ARG A 43 -10.03 0.97 -2.46
N GLU A 44 -11.22 1.37 -2.88
CA GLU A 44 -12.42 0.51 -2.85
C GLU A 44 -12.27 -0.72 -3.75
N VAL A 45 -11.68 -0.56 -4.94
CA VAL A 45 -11.42 -1.67 -5.87
C VAL A 45 -10.30 -2.56 -5.34
N ASN A 46 -9.18 -1.98 -4.88
CA ASN A 46 -8.04 -2.71 -4.34
C ASN A 46 -8.43 -3.61 -3.15
N ALA A 47 -9.24 -3.09 -2.22
CA ALA A 47 -9.76 -3.86 -1.10
C ALA A 47 -10.57 -5.11 -1.53
N LYS A 48 -11.14 -5.10 -2.73
CA LYS A 48 -11.95 -6.20 -3.28
C LYS A 48 -11.15 -7.15 -4.17
N LEU A 49 -9.91 -6.84 -4.53
CA LEU A 49 -9.11 -7.65 -5.47
C LEU A 49 -8.88 -9.08 -4.98
N HIS A 50 -8.71 -9.27 -3.67
CA HIS A 50 -8.56 -10.60 -3.08
C HIS A 50 -9.80 -11.47 -3.30
N GLN A 51 -11.00 -10.86 -3.31
CA GLN A 51 -12.26 -11.57 -3.51
C GLN A 51 -12.56 -11.80 -4.99
N LYS A 52 -12.24 -10.82 -5.85
CA LYS A 52 -12.55 -10.89 -7.28
C LYS A 52 -11.51 -10.11 -8.08
N LEU A 53 -10.65 -10.84 -8.78
CA LEU A 53 -9.70 -10.28 -9.72
C LEU A 53 -10.45 -9.61 -10.90
N PRO A 54 -10.14 -8.34 -11.22
CA PRO A 54 -10.69 -7.66 -12.38
C PRO A 54 -10.36 -8.45 -13.64
N LYS A 55 -11.29 -8.46 -14.60
CA LYS A 55 -11.23 -9.23 -15.86
C LYS A 55 -11.37 -10.75 -15.72
N LEU A 56 -10.86 -11.36 -14.64
CA LEU A 56 -10.92 -12.83 -14.45
C LEU A 56 -12.17 -13.28 -13.68
N GLY A 57 -12.73 -12.42 -12.83
CA GLY A 57 -13.98 -12.69 -12.13
C GLY A 57 -13.91 -13.76 -11.04
N ILE A 58 -12.71 -14.25 -10.71
CA ILE A 58 -12.42 -15.26 -9.69
C ILE A 58 -11.53 -14.67 -8.59
N SER A 59 -11.49 -15.30 -7.42
CA SER A 59 -10.61 -14.87 -6.33
C SER A 59 -9.14 -15.15 -6.63
N VAL A 60 -8.23 -14.54 -5.86
CA VAL A 60 -6.80 -14.84 -5.94
C VAL A 60 -6.53 -16.32 -5.61
N ASP A 61 -7.23 -16.88 -4.61
CA ASP A 61 -7.07 -18.28 -4.20
C ASP A 61 -7.53 -19.25 -5.28
N GLU A 62 -8.67 -18.96 -5.94
CA GLU A 62 -9.16 -19.75 -7.07
C GLU A 62 -8.19 -19.71 -8.24
N TYR A 63 -7.63 -18.53 -8.54
CA TYR A 63 -6.61 -18.37 -9.56
C TYR A 63 -5.36 -19.22 -9.23
N CYS A 64 -4.88 -19.14 -7.99
CA CYS A 64 -3.73 -19.93 -7.55
C CYS A 64 -3.99 -21.43 -7.68
N LYS A 65 -5.14 -21.92 -7.19
CA LYS A 65 -5.54 -23.33 -7.29
C LYS A 65 -5.61 -23.83 -8.74
N LYS A 66 -6.23 -23.05 -9.64
CA LYS A 66 -6.34 -23.40 -11.07
C LYS A 66 -4.99 -23.51 -11.78
N ASN A 67 -4.00 -22.75 -11.32
CA ASN A 67 -2.66 -22.71 -11.92
C ASN A 67 -1.63 -23.54 -11.13
N GLY A 68 -2.06 -24.36 -10.16
CA GLY A 68 -1.16 -25.18 -9.36
C GLY A 68 -0.19 -24.38 -8.47
N ILE A 69 -0.54 -23.14 -8.11
CA ILE A 69 0.26 -22.28 -7.25
C ILE A 69 -0.11 -22.58 -5.80
N GLU A 70 0.85 -23.07 -5.02
CA GLU A 70 0.70 -23.24 -3.58
C GLU A 70 0.61 -21.86 -2.90
N VAL A 71 -0.40 -21.67 -2.05
CA VAL A 71 -0.56 -20.48 -1.21
C VAL A 71 -0.15 -20.84 0.21
N VAL A 72 0.87 -20.16 0.73
CA VAL A 72 1.42 -20.40 2.07
C VAL A 72 1.04 -19.22 2.96
N ASP A 73 0.34 -19.51 4.06
CA ASP A 73 0.10 -18.57 5.15
C ASP A 73 1.11 -18.83 6.28
N LEU A 74 1.57 -17.76 6.91
CA LEU A 74 2.55 -17.83 7.98
C LEU A 74 1.86 -17.79 9.35
N THR A 75 2.33 -18.66 10.24
CA THR A 75 1.99 -18.64 11.66
C THR A 75 2.41 -17.32 12.32
N ALA A 76 1.87 -17.03 13.50
CA ALA A 76 2.25 -15.85 14.27
C ALA A 76 3.76 -15.83 14.59
N ASP A 77 4.34 -16.99 14.89
CA ASP A 77 5.76 -17.13 15.23
C ASP A 77 6.65 -16.90 14.01
N GLU A 78 6.30 -17.45 12.84
CA GLU A 78 7.02 -17.18 11.59
C GLU A 78 6.96 -15.70 11.20
N ARG A 79 5.80 -15.05 11.39
CA ARG A 79 5.64 -13.61 11.16
C ARG A 79 6.50 -12.81 12.15
N ALA A 80 6.56 -13.19 13.42
CA ALA A 80 7.38 -12.54 14.42
C ALA A 80 8.88 -12.72 14.13
N ALA A 81 9.29 -13.92 13.73
CA ALA A 81 10.66 -14.21 13.31
C ALA A 81 11.08 -13.33 12.11
N PHE A 82 10.21 -13.21 11.11
CA PHE A 82 10.44 -12.32 9.97
C PHE A 82 10.60 -10.86 10.42
N ARG A 83 9.68 -10.34 11.25
CA ARG A 83 9.75 -8.95 11.76
C ARG A 83 11.07 -8.68 12.49
N LYS A 84 11.49 -9.60 13.35
CA LYS A 84 12.76 -9.51 14.08
C LYS A 84 13.96 -9.52 13.13
N ALA A 85 13.94 -10.38 12.12
CA ALA A 85 15.03 -10.48 11.14
C ALA A 85 15.22 -9.19 10.32
N VAL A 86 14.13 -8.47 10.04
CA VAL A 86 14.18 -7.21 9.27
C VAL A 86 14.29 -5.95 10.12
N GLU A 87 14.19 -6.04 11.45
CA GLU A 87 14.30 -4.90 12.37
C GLU A 87 15.56 -4.04 12.14
N PRO A 88 16.76 -4.60 11.86
CA PRO A 88 17.96 -3.79 11.60
C PRO A 88 17.86 -2.84 10.39
N ILE A 89 16.91 -3.09 9.47
CA ILE A 89 16.67 -2.24 8.30
C ILE A 89 16.19 -0.85 8.73
N TYR A 90 15.39 -0.75 9.80
CA TYR A 90 14.94 0.55 10.32
C TYR A 90 16.13 1.39 10.76
N ALA A 91 17.07 0.82 11.52
CA ALA A 91 18.27 1.53 11.96
C ALA A 91 19.15 1.96 10.77
N LYS A 92 19.28 1.11 9.74
CA LYS A 92 20.08 1.40 8.54
C LYS A 92 19.55 2.59 7.74
N TYR A 93 18.24 2.70 7.56
CA TYR A 93 17.63 3.73 6.69
C TYR A 93 17.11 4.96 7.44
N ARG A 94 16.96 4.89 8.77
CA ARG A 94 16.50 6.01 9.58
C ARG A 94 17.28 7.31 9.36
N PRO A 95 18.63 7.31 9.25
CA PRO A 95 19.37 8.55 8.99
C PRO A 95 19.12 9.13 7.58
N GLN A 96 18.79 8.30 6.60
CA GLN A 96 18.54 8.72 5.21
C GLN A 96 17.12 9.26 5.02
N ILE A 97 16.16 8.69 5.74
CA ILE A 97 14.74 9.07 5.66
C ILE A 97 14.42 10.26 6.60
N GLY A 98 15.16 10.38 7.70
CA GLY A 98 14.92 11.36 8.77
C GLY A 98 14.25 10.71 9.99
N GLY A 99 14.90 10.80 11.15
CA GLY A 99 14.45 10.15 12.38
C GLY A 99 13.05 10.57 12.82
N ASP A 100 12.76 11.86 12.76
CA ASP A 100 11.46 12.42 13.16
C ASP A 100 10.31 11.91 12.29
N PHE A 101 10.55 11.76 10.98
CA PHE A 101 9.54 11.21 10.06
C PHE A 101 9.29 9.72 10.33
N VAL A 102 10.35 8.94 10.60
CA VAL A 102 10.21 7.53 10.95
C VAL A 102 9.42 7.37 12.25
N ASP A 103 9.70 8.19 13.27
CA ASP A 103 8.97 8.13 14.54
C ASP A 103 7.50 8.53 14.38
N PHE A 104 7.22 9.58 13.61
CA PHE A 104 5.87 9.97 13.25
C PHE A 104 5.11 8.83 12.59
N LEU A 105 5.72 8.19 11.58
CA LEU A 105 5.09 7.09 10.85
C LEU A 105 4.82 5.88 11.75
N LEU A 106 5.81 5.46 12.55
CA LEU A 106 5.65 4.33 13.48
C LEU A 106 4.60 4.61 14.56
N GLY A 107 4.53 5.85 15.05
CA GLY A 107 3.48 6.31 15.95
C GLY A 107 2.09 6.16 15.33
N LYS A 108 1.92 6.57 14.06
CA LYS A 108 0.65 6.40 13.33
C LYS A 108 0.30 4.94 13.07
N VAL A 109 1.28 4.10 12.76
CA VAL A 109 1.05 2.65 12.64
C VAL A 109 0.51 2.10 13.95
N LYS A 110 1.12 2.42 15.09
CA LYS A 110 0.66 1.97 16.41
C LYS A 110 -0.75 2.45 16.76
N GLU A 111 -1.11 3.68 16.38
CA GLU A 111 -2.44 4.27 16.61
C GLU A 111 -3.57 3.55 15.85
N HIS A 112 -3.26 3.04 14.65
CA HIS A 112 -4.22 2.44 13.73
C HIS A 112 -4.13 0.91 13.63
N GLN A 113 -3.06 0.30 14.14
CA GLN A 113 -2.89 -1.16 14.10
C GLN A 113 -3.99 -1.87 14.89
N GLY A 114 -4.70 -2.80 14.24
CA GLY A 114 -5.73 -3.61 14.88
C GLY A 114 -7.12 -2.95 14.96
N LYS A 115 -7.29 -1.77 14.37
CA LYS A 115 -8.59 -1.18 14.04
C LYS A 115 -8.97 -1.51 12.61
#